data_AF-A0A523TSR7-F1
#
_entry.id   AF-A0A523TSR7-F1
#
_cell.length_a   1.000
_cell.length_b   1.000
_cell.length_c   1.000
_cell.angle_alpha   90.00
_cell.angle_beta   90.00
_cell.angle_gamma   90.00
#
_symmetry.space_group_name_H-M   'P 1'
#
loop_
_entity.id
_entity.type
_entity.pdbx_description
1 polymer ?
#
loop_
_entity_poly.entity_id
_entity_poly.type
_entity_poly.pdbx_seq_one_letter_code
_entity_poly.pdbx_strand_id
1 'polypeptide(L)'
;MLGIIAVDFGGTNIRAAYFPSSQPPPTSQNKTATLASEGPDSVIARLIQAIDSQIPKDGDEFKIGVAAPGPLDPRKGVILNSPNLAGWTNIPLRDQLSE
;
A
#
# COMPACT_ATOMS: atom_id res chain seq x y z
N MET A 1 -0.96 -11.03 19.21
CA MET A 1 -1.82 -10.51 18.12
C MET A 1 -0.87 -10.06 17.04
N LEU A 2 -1.13 -10.38 15.77
CA LEU A 2 -0.21 -10.04 14.69
C LEU A 2 -0.27 -8.54 14.38
N GLY A 3 0.88 -7.91 14.14
CA GLY A 3 0.93 -6.51 13.71
C GLY A 3 0.33 -6.31 12.32
N ILE A 4 -0.09 -5.09 12.00
CA ILE A 4 -0.65 -4.72 10.69
C ILE A 4 0.05 -3.46 10.19
N ILE A 5 0.60 -3.51 8.98
CA ILE A 5 0.91 -2.32 8.19
C ILE A 5 -0.30 -2.03 7.31
N ALA A 6 -1.00 -0.94 7.61
CA ALA A 6 -2.12 -0.48 6.81
C ALA A 6 -1.63 0.56 5.79
N VAL A 7 -1.98 0.36 4.53
CA VAL A 7 -1.62 1.25 3.41
C VAL A 7 -2.90 1.77 2.77
N ASP A 8 -2.94 3.06 2.50
CA ASP A 8 -3.98 3.73 1.71
C ASP A 8 -3.29 4.52 0.60
N PHE A 9 -3.68 4.30 -0.65
CA PHE A 9 -3.21 5.15 -1.74
C PHE A 9 -4.32 5.52 -2.72
N GLY A 10 -4.15 6.70 -3.31
CA GLY A 10 -4.95 7.19 -4.43
C GLY A 10 -4.11 8.08 -5.35
N GLY A 11 -4.76 8.89 -6.18
CA GLY A 11 -4.05 9.74 -7.16
C GLY A 11 -3.11 10.79 -6.55
N THR A 12 -3.32 11.19 -5.31
CA THR A 12 -2.60 12.31 -4.69
C THR A 12 -1.57 11.87 -3.65
N ASN A 13 -1.95 10.96 -2.75
CA ASN A 13 -1.09 10.56 -1.64
C ASN A 13 -1.09 9.05 -1.45
N ILE A 14 0.04 8.56 -0.94
CA ILE A 14 0.25 7.26 -0.33
C ILE A 14 0.41 7.51 1.18
N ARG A 15 -0.24 6.70 2.00
CA ARG A 15 -0.10 6.68 3.46
C ARG A 15 0.16 5.25 3.89
N ALA A 16 1.11 5.06 4.80
CA ALA A 16 1.33 3.79 5.48
C ALA A 16 1.43 4.02 6.98
N ALA A 17 0.94 3.07 7.77
CA ALA A 17 1.00 3.12 9.23
C ALA A 17 1.12 1.73 9.84
N TYR A 18 1.94 1.59 10.88
CA TYR A 18 2.08 0.35 11.64
C TYR A 18 1.20 0.35 12.88
N PHE A 19 0.43 -0.73 13.02
CA PHE A 19 -0.44 -1.00 14.15
C PHE A 19 0.02 -2.30 14.82
N PRO A 20 0.62 -2.26 16.02
CA PRO A 20 1.04 -3.48 16.73
C PRO A 20 -0.15 -4.30 17.26
N SER A 21 -1.35 -3.71 17.26
CA SER A 21 -2.63 -4.37 17.58
C SER A 21 -3.72 -3.86 16.64
N SER A 22 -4.88 -4.52 16.60
CA SER A 22 -6.00 -4.07 15.75
C SER A 22 -6.68 -2.77 16.20
N GLN A 23 -6.16 -2.09 17.22
CA GLN A 23 -6.72 -0.86 17.75
C GLN A 23 -5.87 0.36 17.37
N PRO A 24 -6.48 1.50 17.02
CA PRO A 24 -5.77 2.76 16.90
C PRO A 24 -5.30 3.27 18.28
N PRO A 25 -4.33 4.20 18.32
CA PRO A 25 -3.62 4.78 17.19
C PRO A 25 -2.47 3.90 16.67
N PRO A 26 -1.95 4.14 15.46
CA PRO A 26 -0.72 3.50 15.00
C PRO A 26 0.49 3.98 15.81
N THR A 27 1.53 3.16 15.91
CA THR A 27 2.80 3.54 16.56
C THR A 27 3.70 4.35 15.62
N SER A 28 3.52 4.21 14.31
CA SER A 28 4.22 4.99 13.30
C SER A 28 3.32 5.19 12.08
N GLN A 29 3.52 6.32 11.38
CA GLN A 29 2.83 6.59 10.12
C GLN A 29 3.66 7.52 9.24
N ASN A 30 3.46 7.44 7.93
CA ASN A 30 4.03 8.36 6.95
C ASN A 30 2.98 8.79 5.92
N LYS A 31 3.34 9.83 5.16
CA LYS A 31 2.56 10.30 4.01
C LYS A 31 3.54 10.78 2.93
N THR A 32 3.35 10.29 1.73
CA THR A 32 4.16 10.63 0.55
C THR A 32 3.24 10.98 -0.62
N ALA A 33 3.67 11.87 -1.50
CA ALA A 33 2.93 12.18 -2.72
C ALA A 33 2.93 10.96 -3.67
N THR A 34 1.78 10.64 -4.28
CA THR A 34 1.69 9.51 -5.21
C THR A 34 2.51 9.76 -6.47
N LEU A 35 2.46 10.99 -7.00
CA LEU A 35 3.02 11.35 -8.32
C LEU A 35 2.49 10.43 -9.43
N ALA A 36 1.15 10.34 -9.50
CA ALA A 36 0.44 9.38 -10.36
C ALA A 36 0.79 9.47 -11.86
N SER A 37 1.23 10.64 -12.33
CA SER A 37 1.65 10.85 -13.71
C SER A 37 2.92 10.09 -14.10
N GLU A 38 3.69 9.60 -13.12
CA GLU A 38 4.93 8.86 -13.36
C GLU A 38 4.72 7.37 -13.63
N GLY A 39 3.46 6.94 -13.73
CA GLY A 39 3.08 5.58 -14.12
C GLY A 39 3.09 4.56 -12.97
N PRO A 40 2.60 3.34 -13.24
CA PRO A 40 2.38 2.32 -12.23
C PRO A 40 3.67 1.91 -11.51
N ASP A 41 4.75 1.60 -12.24
CA ASP A 41 6.00 1.11 -11.66
C ASP A 41 6.59 2.10 -10.65
N SER A 42 6.64 3.38 -11.01
CA SER A 42 7.15 4.45 -10.14
C SER A 42 6.31 4.59 -8.86
N VAL A 43 5.00 4.49 -8.97
CA VAL A 43 4.08 4.58 -7.83
C VAL A 43 4.17 3.33 -6.95
N ILE A 44 4.30 2.13 -7.53
CA ILE A 44 4.49 0.88 -6.79
C ILE A 44 5.81 0.93 -6.01
N ALA A 45 6.89 1.43 -6.61
CA ALA A 45 8.17 1.62 -5.93
C ALA A 45 8.04 2.54 -4.70
N ARG A 46 7.27 3.63 -4.80
CA ARG A 46 6.98 4.49 -3.63
C ARG A 46 6.11 3.79 -2.59
N LEU A 47 5.17 2.95 -3.03
CA LEU A 47 4.31 2.19 -2.13
C LEU A 47 5.13 1.18 -1.30
N ILE A 48 6.09 0.51 -1.93
CA ILE A 48 7.07 -0.37 -1.25
C ILE A 48 7.90 0.44 -0.26
N GLN A 49 8.49 1.57 -0.67
CA GLN A 49 9.26 2.44 0.25
C GLN A 49 8.42 2.93 1.44
N ALA A 50 7.14 3.24 1.19
CA ALA A 50 6.23 3.65 2.26
C ALA A 50 5.99 2.50 3.25
N ILE A 51 5.78 1.28 2.77
CA ILE A 51 5.64 0.05 3.59
C ILE A 51 6.92 -0.22 4.37
N ASP A 52 8.08 -0.22 3.72
CA ASP A 52 9.38 -0.55 4.34
C ASP A 52 9.68 0.37 5.53
N SER A 53 9.34 1.65 5.41
CA SER A 53 9.52 2.61 6.50
C SER A 53 8.64 2.35 7.73
N GLN A 54 7.65 1.45 7.64
CA GLN A 54 6.75 1.04 8.72
C GLN A 54 7.07 -0.36 9.26
N ILE A 55 8.06 -1.06 8.73
CA ILE A 55 8.44 -2.39 9.23
C ILE A 55 9.00 -2.25 10.67
N PRO A 56 8.45 -3.00 11.65
CA PRO A 56 8.97 -2.97 13.02
C PRO A 56 10.41 -3.49 13.06
N LYS A 57 11.28 -2.81 13.79
CA LYS A 57 12.71 -3.17 13.91
C LYS A 57 12.93 -4.44 14.73
N ASP A 58 11.93 -4.80 15.52
CA ASP A 58 12.04 -5.77 16.59
C ASP A 58 11.83 -7.21 16.06
N GLY A 59 11.57 -7.35 14.75
CA GLY A 59 11.35 -8.63 14.09
C GLY A 59 9.94 -9.21 14.29
N ASP A 60 9.01 -8.39 14.79
CA ASP A 60 7.62 -8.79 14.98
C ASP A 60 6.99 -9.27 13.66
N GLU A 61 6.22 -10.35 13.72
CA GLU A 61 5.43 -10.78 12.57
C GLU A 61 4.28 -9.78 12.32
N PHE A 62 4.09 -9.42 11.05
CA PHE A 62 3.04 -8.50 10.61
C PHE A 62 2.36 -8.98 9.33
N LYS A 63 1.19 -8.39 9.05
CA LYS A 63 0.50 -8.46 7.76
C LYS A 63 0.46 -7.08 7.12
N ILE A 64 0.34 -7.05 5.80
CA ILE A 64 0.11 -5.82 5.05
C ILE A 64 -1.34 -5.83 4.54
N GLY A 65 -2.06 -4.75 4.79
CA GLY A 65 -3.37 -4.48 4.18
C GLY A 65 -3.28 -3.23 3.31
N VAL A 66 -3.74 -3.32 2.06
CA VAL A 66 -3.69 -2.20 1.11
C VAL A 66 -5.09 -1.82 0.66
N ALA A 67 -5.49 -0.58 0.93
CA ALA A 67 -6.61 0.08 0.29
C ALA A 67 -6.12 0.76 -1.00
N ALA A 68 -6.71 0.38 -2.12
CA ALA A 68 -6.31 0.80 -3.47
C ALA A 68 -7.49 1.43 -4.21
N PRO A 69 -7.24 2.33 -5.19
CA PRO A 69 -8.31 2.87 -6.01
C PRO A 69 -8.87 1.78 -6.92
N GLY A 70 -10.20 1.72 -6.99
CA GLY A 70 -10.92 0.72 -7.77
C GLY A 70 -11.36 1.19 -9.16
N PRO A 71 -12.01 0.27 -9.92
CA PRO A 71 -12.40 -1.09 -9.52
C PRO A 71 -11.22 -2.07 -9.33
N LEU A 72 -11.33 -2.97 -8.34
CA LEU A 72 -10.32 -3.99 -8.01
C LEU A 72 -10.96 -5.37 -7.73
N ASP A 73 -10.21 -6.45 -7.94
CA ASP A 73 -10.51 -7.81 -7.48
C ASP A 73 -9.75 -8.07 -6.16
N PRO A 74 -10.41 -7.99 -5.00
CA PRO A 74 -9.73 -8.11 -3.71
C PRO A 74 -9.30 -9.55 -3.40
N ARG A 75 -9.88 -10.56 -4.07
CA ARG A 75 -9.50 -11.96 -3.89
C ARG A 75 -8.19 -12.27 -4.61
N LYS A 76 -8.01 -11.69 -5.81
CA LYS A 76 -6.78 -11.80 -6.59
C LYS A 76 -5.74 -10.74 -6.25
N GLY A 77 -6.13 -9.65 -5.59
CA GLY A 77 -5.23 -8.52 -5.33
C GLY A 77 -4.86 -7.76 -6.60
N VAL A 78 -5.79 -7.69 -7.56
CA VAL A 78 -5.58 -7.07 -8.88
C VAL A 78 -6.40 -5.79 -8.98
N ILE A 79 -5.76 -4.68 -9.35
CA ILE A 79 -6.47 -3.44 -9.73
C ILE A 79 -6.88 -3.58 -11.19
N LEU A 80 -8.19 -3.67 -11.43
CA LEU A 80 -8.73 -3.92 -12.78
C LEU A 80 -8.56 -2.68 -13.65
N ASN A 81 -8.89 -1.52 -13.10
CA ASN A 81 -8.71 -0.21 -13.71
C ASN A 81 -8.73 0.84 -12.59
N SER A 82 -8.03 1.97 -12.76
CA SER A 82 -8.18 3.14 -11.89
C SER A 82 -8.25 4.41 -12.73
N PRO A 83 -9.42 5.07 -12.84
CA PRO A 83 -9.58 6.28 -13.67
C PRO A 83 -8.71 7.45 -13.19
N ASN A 84 -8.32 7.46 -11.92
CA ASN A 84 -7.50 8.51 -11.32
C ASN A 84 -5.99 8.22 -11.41
N LEU A 85 -5.58 7.09 -11.99
CA LEU A 85 -4.19 6.70 -12.14
C LEU A 85 -3.91 6.26 -13.58
N ALA A 86 -3.21 7.10 -14.36
CA ALA A 86 -2.92 6.81 -15.75
C ALA A 86 -2.03 5.55 -15.88
N GLY A 87 -2.40 4.64 -16.80
CA GLY A 87 -1.66 3.39 -17.03
C GLY A 87 -1.96 2.25 -16.05
N TRP A 88 -2.91 2.43 -15.12
CA TRP A 88 -3.29 1.39 -14.16
C TRP A 88 -4.41 0.53 -14.72
N THR A 89 -4.05 -0.58 -15.37
CA THR A 89 -5.00 -1.57 -15.89
C THR A 89 -4.46 -2.96 -15.65
N ASN A 90 -5.27 -3.81 -15.02
CA ASN A 90 -4.90 -5.19 -14.63
C ASN A 90 -3.57 -5.30 -13.87
N ILE A 91 -3.34 -4.42 -12.89
CA ILE A 91 -2.11 -4.42 -12.07
C ILE A 91 -2.21 -5.49 -10.98
N PRO A 92 -1.37 -6.55 -10.98
CA PRO A 92 -1.39 -7.60 -9.96
C PRO A 92 -0.65 -7.14 -8.70
N LEU A 93 -1.19 -6.12 -8.04
CA LEU A 93 -0.51 -5.39 -6.96
C LEU A 93 -0.08 -6.31 -5.81
N ARG A 94 -0.92 -7.26 -5.39
CA ARG A 94 -0.55 -8.18 -4.30
C ARG A 94 0.72 -8.96 -4.64
N ASP A 95 0.79 -9.47 -5.86
CA ASP A 95 1.89 -10.34 -6.28
C ASP A 95 3.19 -9.51 -6.35
N GLN A 96 3.12 -8.29 -6.90
CA GLN A 96 4.23 -7.34 -6.95
C GLN A 96 4.75 -6.89 -5.56
N LEU A 97 3.90 -6.88 -4.53
CA LEU A 97 4.29 -6.54 -3.16
C LEU A 97 4.76 -7.74 -2.34
N SER A 98 4.63 -8.96 -2.88
CA SER A 98 5.00 -10.20 -2.19
C SER A 98 6.31 -10.81 -2.71
N GLU A 99 6.96 -10.16 -3.67
CA GLU A 99 8.32 -10.47 -4.14
C GLU A 99 9.38 -9.97 -3.16
#